data_AF-N1ZQJ7-F1
#
_entry.id   AF-N1ZQJ7-F1
#
_cell.length_a   1.000
_cell.length_b   1.000
_cell.length_c   1.000
_cell.angle_alpha   90.00
_cell.angle_beta   90.00
_cell.angle_gamma   90.00
#
_symmetry.space_group_name_H-M   'P 1'
#
loop_
_entity.id
_entity.type
_entity.pdbx_description
1 polymer ?
#
loop_
_entity_poly.entity_id
_entity_poly.type
_entity_poly.pdbx_seq_one_letter_code
_entity_poly.pdbx_strand_id
1 'polypeptide(L)'
;EANKAKENIETATTNNEAAQAGQAGVDAIKKIVPTSLDTVKSNANKAIDDALTKKLEEINSANNLTTDEKTALTQEANTAADKAKEEIANATTNDAVIEAQNNGVSAIDGIKVPTESAVKEAAKKAVADAATAKNQAIDASNLTDEEKAALKQKVTDAQNAADQAIDNATTNAAVTEAQTNGIKAINGIELTTSTVKEVAKKAVADAATAKNNAIDASNLTDEEKAALKQKVTEAQNAADQAIDNATTNAAVTEAQTNGVNAINGIEVPTTSATKEQAITDLNAAVDDAKKAIDQDSNLTDEEKQAAKDQIDTDATKAQEAINNAKTNDDVKKAGDSGTLAIDKDVANAAIDNAVAGKKAEISKTPLTDEEKTALNNEVDQKAQEAKEAINNATTPEAVTTAQDSGVNNINETSVPSESAAKQAAKEAVAKAVDEKNAAIDSSNLTEEEKAALKQKVTEAQTAADQAIDNATTNAAVTEAQTNGVNAINGIEVPNKSDAKEQAITDLNTAVDNAKKA
;
A
#
# COMPACT_ATOMS: atom_id res chain seq x y z
N GLU A 1 1.60 -123.24 23.85
CA GLU A 1 2.21 -124.54 24.25
C GLU A 1 1.27 -125.56 24.88
N ALA A 2 0.34 -125.20 25.76
CA ALA A 2 -0.58 -126.19 26.35
C ALA A 2 -1.39 -127.02 25.32
N ASN A 3 -1.88 -126.39 24.25
CA ASN A 3 -2.60 -127.12 23.19
C ASN A 3 -1.67 -128.05 22.39
N LYS A 4 -0.43 -127.61 22.12
CA LYS A 4 0.60 -128.40 21.43
C LYS A 4 1.07 -129.60 22.26
N ALA A 5 1.17 -129.44 23.58
CA ALA A 5 1.42 -130.52 24.51
C ALA A 5 0.29 -131.57 24.51
N LYS A 6 -0.98 -131.13 24.52
CA LYS A 6 -2.15 -132.02 24.45
C LYS A 6 -2.16 -132.83 23.14
N GLU A 7 -1.92 -132.16 22.01
CA GLU A 7 -1.86 -132.80 20.69
C GLU A 7 -0.73 -133.86 20.61
N ASN A 8 0.44 -133.57 21.19
CA ASN A 8 1.55 -134.53 21.28
C ASN A 8 1.26 -135.72 22.22
N ILE A 9 0.42 -135.56 23.25
CA ILE A 9 -0.04 -136.67 24.12
C ILE A 9 -1.06 -137.53 23.39
N GLU A 10 -2.02 -136.92 22.66
CA GLU A 10 -3.06 -137.63 21.90
C GLU A 10 -2.50 -138.47 20.75
N THR A 11 -1.36 -138.09 20.20
CA THR A 11 -0.69 -138.80 19.09
C THR A 11 0.30 -139.89 19.55
N ALA A 12 0.50 -140.08 20.85
CA ALA A 12 1.42 -141.08 21.38
C ALA A 12 0.86 -142.51 21.29
N THR A 13 1.68 -143.48 20.85
CA THR A 13 1.24 -144.87 20.61
C THR A 13 1.59 -145.83 21.74
N THR A 14 2.40 -145.39 22.70
CA THR A 14 2.79 -146.16 23.90
C THR A 14 2.63 -145.35 25.17
N ASN A 15 2.39 -146.04 26.30
CA ASN A 15 2.30 -145.39 27.62
C ASN A 15 3.56 -144.58 27.98
N ASN A 16 4.72 -144.98 27.46
CA ASN A 16 5.99 -144.30 27.72
C ASN A 16 6.14 -143.03 26.86
N GLU A 17 5.67 -143.06 25.62
CA GLU A 17 5.62 -141.88 24.74
C GLU A 17 4.65 -140.82 25.25
N ALA A 18 3.46 -141.22 25.74
CA ALA A 18 2.48 -140.28 26.29
C ALA A 18 3.02 -139.59 27.57
N ALA A 19 3.73 -140.33 28.41
CA ALA A 19 4.40 -139.78 29.60
C ALA A 19 5.54 -138.81 29.23
N GLN A 20 6.36 -139.15 28.23
CA GLN A 20 7.41 -138.26 27.73
C GLN A 20 6.85 -137.01 27.04
N ALA A 21 5.77 -137.13 26.26
CA ALA A 21 5.09 -136.01 25.62
C ALA A 21 4.43 -135.07 26.65
N GLY A 22 3.82 -135.64 27.70
CA GLY A 22 3.30 -134.89 28.84
C GLY A 22 4.40 -134.15 29.60
N GLN A 23 5.52 -134.83 29.88
CA GLN A 23 6.66 -134.20 30.55
C GLN A 23 7.31 -133.12 29.69
N ALA A 24 7.51 -133.35 28.39
CA ALA A 24 8.02 -132.36 27.44
C ALA A 24 7.08 -131.15 27.30
N GLY A 25 5.77 -131.39 27.33
CA GLY A 25 4.76 -130.34 27.36
C GLY A 25 4.80 -129.52 28.64
N VAL A 26 4.91 -130.17 29.80
CA VAL A 26 5.11 -129.49 31.10
C VAL A 26 6.43 -128.71 31.11
N ASP A 27 7.51 -129.25 30.58
CA ASP A 27 8.82 -128.60 30.53
C ASP A 27 8.81 -127.41 29.55
N ALA A 28 8.11 -127.52 28.43
CA ALA A 28 7.89 -126.43 27.48
C ALA A 28 7.04 -125.31 28.09
N ILE A 29 5.99 -125.65 28.83
CA ILE A 29 5.16 -124.68 29.55
C ILE A 29 5.96 -124.01 30.68
N LYS A 30 6.76 -124.75 31.44
CA LYS A 30 7.64 -124.21 32.50
C LYS A 30 8.75 -123.31 31.95
N LYS A 31 9.17 -123.49 30.69
CA LYS A 31 10.11 -122.61 30.00
C LYS A 31 9.51 -121.28 29.55
N ILE A 32 8.17 -121.16 29.53
CA ILE A 32 7.52 -119.87 29.30
C ILE A 32 7.67 -119.06 30.58
N VAL A 33 8.51 -118.02 30.52
CA VAL A 33 8.56 -116.98 31.54
C VAL A 33 7.55 -115.91 31.12
N PRO A 34 6.32 -115.86 31.69
CA PRO A 34 5.41 -114.77 31.39
C PRO A 34 6.08 -113.47 31.82
N THR A 35 6.18 -112.48 30.92
CA THR A 35 6.58 -111.13 31.28
C THR A 35 5.59 -110.61 32.29
N SER A 36 6.04 -110.37 33.53
CA SER A 36 5.16 -109.88 34.59
C SER A 36 4.64 -108.48 34.20
N LEU A 37 3.39 -108.19 34.57
CA LEU A 37 2.79 -106.88 34.36
C LEU A 37 3.69 -105.75 34.89
N ASP A 38 4.37 -105.98 36.03
CA ASP A 38 5.34 -105.04 36.60
C ASP A 38 6.54 -104.77 35.69
N THR A 39 7.06 -105.80 35.01
CA THR A 39 8.15 -105.64 34.04
C THR A 39 7.68 -104.83 32.84
N VAL A 40 6.45 -105.07 32.36
CA VAL A 40 5.86 -104.32 31.24
C VAL A 40 5.61 -102.86 31.64
N LYS A 41 5.08 -102.60 32.85
CA LYS A 41 4.91 -101.24 33.40
C LYS A 41 6.22 -100.50 33.58
N SER A 42 7.26 -101.17 34.08
CA SER A 42 8.58 -100.58 34.25
C SER A 42 9.20 -100.18 32.91
N ASN A 43 9.10 -101.03 31.89
CA ASN A 43 9.58 -100.73 30.53
C ASN A 43 8.77 -99.59 29.89
N ALA A 44 7.45 -99.58 30.08
CA ALA A 44 6.58 -98.52 29.58
C ALA A 44 6.91 -97.15 30.21
N ASN A 45 7.08 -97.10 31.54
CA ASN A 45 7.50 -95.88 32.23
C ASN A 45 8.88 -95.39 31.75
N LYS A 46 9.83 -96.31 31.52
CA LYS A 46 11.13 -95.95 30.94
C LYS A 46 10.99 -95.34 29.54
N ALA A 47 10.12 -95.89 28.69
CA ALA A 47 9.87 -95.34 27.36
C ALA A 47 9.27 -93.91 27.41
N ILE A 48 8.40 -93.64 28.40
CA ILE A 48 7.89 -92.29 28.67
C ILE A 48 9.01 -91.34 29.12
N ASP A 49 9.89 -91.79 30.03
CA ASP A 49 11.03 -91.00 30.51
C ASP A 49 12.03 -90.68 29.39
N ASP A 50 12.32 -91.66 28.52
CA ASP A 50 13.21 -91.48 27.37
C ASP A 50 12.60 -90.47 26.37
N ALA A 51 11.30 -90.57 26.08
CA ALA A 51 10.59 -89.63 25.20
C ALA A 51 10.55 -88.20 25.79
N LEU A 52 10.24 -88.09 27.08
CA LEU A 52 10.26 -86.81 27.81
C LEU A 52 11.65 -86.17 27.76
N THR A 53 12.70 -86.94 28.05
CA THR A 53 14.09 -86.45 28.03
C THR A 53 14.44 -85.86 26.67
N LYS A 54 14.14 -86.59 25.58
CA LYS A 54 14.38 -86.13 24.21
C LYS A 54 13.62 -84.84 23.89
N LYS A 55 12.36 -84.73 24.31
CA LYS A 55 11.55 -83.52 24.09
C LYS A 55 12.06 -82.33 24.89
N LEU A 56 12.52 -82.54 26.13
CA LEU A 56 13.15 -81.48 26.93
C LEU A 56 14.47 -81.00 26.34
N GLU A 57 15.28 -81.89 25.76
CA GLU A 57 16.49 -81.51 25.01
C GLU A 57 16.15 -80.67 23.77
N GLU A 58 15.09 -81.04 23.03
CA GLU A 58 14.56 -80.28 21.89
C GLU A 58 14.13 -78.86 22.32
N ILE A 59 13.34 -78.73 23.39
CA ILE A 59 12.88 -77.45 23.95
C ILE A 59 14.07 -76.59 24.41
N ASN A 60 15.01 -77.18 25.14
CA ASN A 60 16.18 -76.44 25.64
C ASN A 60 17.05 -75.91 24.51
N SER A 61 17.18 -76.67 23.42
CA SER A 61 17.96 -76.31 22.24
C SER A 61 17.31 -75.22 21.36
N ALA A 62 16.04 -74.88 21.59
CA ALA A 62 15.32 -73.86 20.83
C ALA A 62 15.77 -72.42 21.21
N ASN A 63 16.94 -72.00 20.73
CA ASN A 63 17.60 -70.74 21.15
C ASN A 63 16.83 -69.45 20.84
N ASN A 64 15.84 -69.49 19.95
CA ASN A 64 15.04 -68.32 19.57
C ASN A 64 13.88 -68.04 20.53
N LEU A 65 13.47 -69.06 21.33
CA LEU A 65 12.39 -68.93 22.29
C LEU A 65 12.85 -68.22 23.56
N THR A 66 11.94 -67.48 24.18
CA THR A 66 12.19 -66.92 25.51
C THR A 66 12.21 -68.02 26.58
N THR A 67 12.82 -67.71 27.72
CA THR A 67 12.82 -68.59 28.89
C THR A 67 11.39 -68.93 29.33
N ASP A 68 10.45 -67.98 29.19
CA ASP A 68 9.05 -68.16 29.57
C ASP A 68 8.35 -69.15 28.62
N GLU A 69 8.59 -69.04 27.31
CA GLU A 69 8.07 -69.98 26.30
C GLU A 69 8.64 -71.40 26.51
N LYS A 70 9.94 -71.53 26.78
CA LYS A 70 10.58 -72.82 27.12
C LYS A 70 10.02 -73.42 28.40
N THR A 71 9.74 -72.59 29.41
CA THR A 71 9.16 -73.04 30.68
C THR A 71 7.74 -73.59 30.47
N ALA A 72 6.92 -72.91 29.67
CA ALA A 72 5.57 -73.37 29.33
C ALA A 72 5.60 -74.72 28.58
N LEU A 73 6.44 -74.87 27.56
CA LEU A 73 6.61 -76.13 26.81
C LEU A 73 7.16 -77.27 27.70
N THR A 74 8.09 -76.94 28.58
CA THR A 74 8.62 -77.90 29.57
C THR A 74 7.52 -78.38 30.49
N GLN A 75 6.65 -77.48 30.96
CA GLN A 75 5.51 -77.85 31.81
C GLN A 75 4.49 -78.70 31.06
N GLU A 76 4.21 -78.40 29.79
CA GLU A 76 3.34 -79.19 28.92
C GLU A 76 3.88 -80.62 28.73
N ALA A 77 5.18 -80.75 28.45
CA ALA A 77 5.84 -82.06 28.29
C ALA A 77 5.82 -82.89 29.58
N ASN A 78 6.12 -82.28 30.73
CA ASN A 78 6.03 -82.96 32.02
C ASN A 78 4.59 -83.39 32.32
N THR A 79 3.60 -82.53 32.05
CA THR A 79 2.17 -82.86 32.26
C THR A 79 1.73 -84.05 31.39
N ALA A 80 2.16 -84.10 30.12
CA ALA A 80 1.87 -85.21 29.23
C ALA A 80 2.51 -86.53 29.73
N ALA A 81 3.74 -86.47 30.22
CA ALA A 81 4.43 -87.61 30.80
C ALA A 81 3.79 -88.11 32.10
N ASP A 82 3.40 -87.20 33.00
CA ASP A 82 2.73 -87.55 34.26
C ASP A 82 1.39 -88.24 34.00
N LYS A 83 0.60 -87.71 33.05
CA LYS A 83 -0.65 -88.34 32.61
C LYS A 83 -0.43 -89.75 32.05
N ALA A 84 0.57 -89.93 31.19
CA ALA A 84 0.90 -91.24 30.63
C ALA A 84 1.31 -92.25 31.71
N LYS A 85 2.11 -91.81 32.69
CA LYS A 85 2.51 -92.65 33.84
C LYS A 85 1.33 -93.04 34.72
N GLU A 86 0.36 -92.15 34.89
CA GLU A 86 -0.88 -92.44 35.60
C GLU A 86 -1.72 -93.51 34.85
N GLU A 87 -1.86 -93.39 33.53
CA GLU A 87 -2.55 -94.38 32.70
C GLU A 87 -1.86 -95.76 32.75
N ILE A 88 -0.52 -95.80 32.69
CA ILE A 88 0.28 -97.02 32.86
C ILE A 88 0.08 -97.63 34.25
N ALA A 89 0.06 -96.80 35.30
CA ALA A 89 -0.17 -97.25 36.67
C ALA A 89 -1.53 -97.93 36.81
N ASN A 90 -2.57 -97.36 36.18
CA ASN A 90 -3.95 -97.84 36.22
C ASN A 90 -4.22 -99.06 35.32
N ALA A 91 -3.36 -99.36 34.34
CA ALA A 91 -3.54 -100.50 33.45
C ALA A 91 -3.44 -101.86 34.18
N THR A 92 -4.34 -102.79 33.85
CA THR A 92 -4.43 -104.12 34.48
C THR A 92 -3.98 -105.27 33.59
N THR A 93 -3.65 -105.00 32.32
CA THR A 93 -3.16 -105.98 31.34
C THR A 93 -1.93 -105.46 30.61
N ASN A 94 -1.11 -106.36 30.08
CA ASN A 94 0.08 -105.98 29.30
C ASN A 94 -0.29 -105.15 28.06
N ASP A 95 -1.39 -105.50 27.38
CA ASP A 95 -1.86 -104.78 26.20
C ASP A 95 -2.28 -103.33 26.53
N ALA A 96 -2.99 -103.14 27.65
CA ALA A 96 -3.39 -101.80 28.11
C ALA A 96 -2.18 -100.95 28.53
N VAL A 97 -1.13 -101.56 29.09
CA VAL A 97 0.13 -100.86 29.38
C VAL A 97 0.83 -100.42 28.09
N ILE A 98 0.88 -101.29 27.08
CA ILE A 98 1.50 -100.97 25.77
C ILE A 98 0.70 -99.88 25.04
N GLU A 99 -0.63 -99.92 25.11
CA GLU A 99 -1.48 -98.86 24.55
C GLU A 99 -1.26 -97.52 25.25
N ALA A 100 -1.27 -97.49 26.59
CA ALA A 100 -0.99 -96.28 27.38
C ALA A 100 0.43 -95.72 27.10
N GLN A 101 1.43 -96.61 26.97
CA GLN A 101 2.78 -96.24 26.55
C GLN A 101 2.77 -95.56 25.17
N ASN A 102 2.18 -96.20 24.16
CA ASN A 102 2.19 -95.68 22.79
C ASN A 102 1.45 -94.34 22.69
N ASN A 103 0.32 -94.20 23.39
CA ASN A 103 -0.44 -92.96 23.46
C ASN A 103 0.37 -91.86 24.16
N GLY A 104 1.01 -92.18 25.29
CA GLY A 104 1.85 -91.25 26.04
C GLY A 104 3.08 -90.77 25.28
N VAL A 105 3.83 -91.69 24.65
CA VAL A 105 4.97 -91.35 23.80
C VAL A 105 4.51 -90.46 22.63
N SER A 106 3.42 -90.83 21.96
CA SER A 106 2.87 -90.02 20.86
C SER A 106 2.42 -88.63 21.31
N ALA A 107 1.85 -88.52 22.50
CA ALA A 107 1.44 -87.24 23.08
C ALA A 107 2.65 -86.33 23.37
N ILE A 108 3.72 -86.88 23.96
CA ILE A 108 4.96 -86.14 24.22
C ILE A 108 5.63 -85.74 22.91
N ASP A 109 5.85 -86.68 21.98
CA ASP A 109 6.49 -86.42 20.70
C ASP A 109 5.71 -85.40 19.86
N GLY A 110 4.38 -85.42 19.97
CA GLY A 110 3.45 -84.50 19.31
C GLY A 110 3.49 -83.06 19.82
N ILE A 111 4.13 -82.77 20.96
CA ILE A 111 4.31 -81.40 21.44
C ILE A 111 5.19 -80.64 20.45
N LYS A 112 4.62 -79.59 19.87
CA LYS A 112 5.29 -78.77 18.87
C LYS A 112 6.20 -77.76 19.55
N VAL A 113 7.50 -77.85 19.30
CA VAL A 113 8.48 -76.84 19.70
C VAL A 113 8.59 -75.81 18.56
N PRO A 114 8.17 -74.54 18.74
CA PRO A 114 8.27 -73.54 17.70
C PRO A 114 9.73 -73.15 17.43
N THR A 115 10.03 -72.80 16.17
CA THR A 115 11.36 -72.33 15.75
C THR A 115 11.57 -70.83 15.97
N GLU A 116 10.48 -70.08 16.19
CA GLU A 116 10.45 -68.63 16.41
C GLU A 116 9.56 -68.30 17.62
N SER A 117 9.89 -67.20 18.29
CA SER A 117 9.14 -66.71 19.45
C SER A 117 7.96 -65.86 18.98
N ALA A 118 6.73 -66.26 19.33
CA ALA A 118 5.54 -65.50 18.98
C ALA A 118 5.52 -64.12 19.66
N VAL A 119 6.13 -64.02 20.85
CA VAL A 119 6.25 -62.77 21.61
C VAL A 119 7.20 -61.79 20.92
N LYS A 120 8.35 -62.27 20.41
CA LYS A 120 9.29 -61.43 19.65
C LYS A 120 8.69 -60.96 18.32
N GLU A 121 8.00 -61.85 17.60
CA GLU A 121 7.32 -61.50 16.34
C GLU A 121 6.25 -60.42 16.56
N ALA A 122 5.42 -60.57 17.60
CA ALA A 122 4.42 -59.56 17.95
C ALA A 122 5.06 -58.20 18.33
N ALA A 123 6.16 -58.23 19.08
CA ALA A 123 6.90 -57.03 19.48
C ALA A 123 7.50 -56.29 18.27
N LYS A 124 8.19 -57.01 17.37
CA LYS A 124 8.75 -56.46 16.13
C LYS A 124 7.68 -55.87 15.24
N LYS A 125 6.53 -56.56 15.11
CA LYS A 125 5.38 -56.02 14.37
C LYS A 125 4.91 -54.68 14.94
N ALA A 126 4.80 -54.56 16.26
CA ALA A 126 4.37 -53.31 16.88
C ALA A 126 5.38 -52.16 16.67
N VAL A 127 6.69 -52.44 16.68
CA VAL A 127 7.74 -51.46 16.35
C VAL A 127 7.62 -51.04 14.88
N ALA A 128 7.44 -51.98 13.96
CA ALA A 128 7.28 -51.70 12.53
C ALA A 128 6.02 -50.87 12.23
N ASP A 129 4.91 -51.15 12.91
CA ASP A 129 3.67 -50.37 12.81
C ASP A 129 3.90 -48.92 13.28
N ALA A 130 4.65 -48.72 14.39
CA ALA A 130 5.01 -47.39 14.88
C ALA A 130 5.94 -46.63 13.92
N ALA A 131 6.95 -47.30 13.35
CA ALA A 131 7.84 -46.72 12.34
C ALA A 131 7.05 -46.30 11.08
N THR A 132 6.11 -47.14 10.64
CA THR A 132 5.22 -46.84 9.50
C THR A 132 4.38 -45.59 9.78
N ALA A 133 3.73 -45.52 10.94
CA ALA A 133 2.94 -44.35 11.33
C ALA A 133 3.80 -43.07 11.40
N LYS A 134 5.03 -43.17 11.92
CA LYS A 134 5.94 -42.02 12.00
C LYS A 134 6.39 -41.54 10.63
N ASN A 135 6.70 -42.46 9.71
CA ASN A 135 7.06 -42.12 8.33
C ASN A 135 5.89 -41.46 7.58
N GLN A 136 4.65 -41.89 7.81
CA GLN A 136 3.46 -41.23 7.25
C GLN A 136 3.32 -39.78 7.77
N ALA A 137 3.58 -39.55 9.06
CA ALA A 137 3.58 -38.20 9.63
C ALA A 137 4.68 -37.31 9.03
N ILE A 138 5.87 -37.87 8.75
CA ILE A 138 6.96 -37.17 8.05
C ILE A 138 6.55 -36.83 6.61
N ASP A 139 5.91 -37.75 5.89
CA ASP A 139 5.47 -37.53 4.51
C ASP A 139 4.42 -36.41 4.41
N ALA A 140 3.53 -36.33 5.39
CA ALA A 140 2.50 -35.27 5.47
C ALA A 140 3.04 -33.90 5.90
N SER A 141 4.31 -33.79 6.32
CA SER A 141 4.91 -32.52 6.74
C SER A 141 5.24 -31.61 5.56
N ASN A 142 5.37 -30.30 5.82
CA ASN A 142 5.79 -29.29 4.83
C ASN A 142 7.33 -29.15 4.70
N LEU A 143 8.07 -30.17 5.16
CA LEU A 143 9.53 -30.25 5.01
C LEU A 143 9.93 -30.49 3.55
N THR A 144 11.17 -30.17 3.22
CA THR A 144 11.72 -30.57 1.92
C THR A 144 12.02 -32.07 1.88
N ASP A 145 12.16 -32.63 0.68
CA ASP A 145 12.44 -34.04 0.45
C ASP A 145 13.76 -34.45 1.12
N GLU A 146 14.76 -33.56 1.14
CA GLU A 146 16.03 -33.76 1.86
C GLU A 146 15.85 -33.83 3.38
N GLU A 147 15.05 -32.93 3.96
CA GLU A 147 14.74 -32.91 5.39
C GLU A 147 13.91 -34.15 5.80
N LYS A 148 12.95 -34.55 4.96
CA LYS A 148 12.15 -35.77 5.14
C LYS A 148 13.03 -37.02 5.09
N ALA A 149 13.94 -37.12 4.12
CA ALA A 149 14.86 -38.25 3.99
C ALA A 149 15.74 -38.41 5.25
N ALA A 150 16.27 -37.31 5.78
CA ALA A 150 17.05 -37.32 7.01
C ALA A 150 16.24 -37.81 8.24
N LEU A 151 14.97 -37.42 8.37
CA LEU A 151 14.10 -37.90 9.44
C LEU A 151 13.71 -39.38 9.27
N LYS A 152 13.41 -39.82 8.04
CA LYS A 152 13.12 -41.23 7.74
C LYS A 152 14.31 -42.14 8.04
N GLN A 153 15.53 -41.66 7.83
CA GLN A 153 16.73 -42.38 8.23
C GLN A 153 16.78 -42.57 9.76
N LYS A 154 16.50 -41.53 10.54
CA LYS A 154 16.42 -41.64 12.01
C LYS A 154 15.35 -42.63 12.46
N VAL A 155 14.20 -42.70 11.78
CA VAL A 155 13.14 -43.69 12.05
C VAL A 155 13.67 -45.11 11.80
N THR A 156 14.34 -45.32 10.66
CA THR A 156 14.93 -46.61 10.29
C THR A 156 15.99 -47.06 11.30
N ASP A 157 16.86 -46.15 11.73
CA ASP A 157 17.90 -46.43 12.72
C ASP A 157 17.29 -46.80 14.08
N ALA A 158 16.24 -46.09 14.51
CA ALA A 158 15.53 -46.36 15.76
C ALA A 158 14.79 -47.71 15.72
N GLN A 159 14.16 -48.05 14.59
CA GLN A 159 13.53 -49.36 14.38
C GLN A 159 14.56 -50.49 14.44
N ASN A 160 15.66 -50.36 13.70
CA ASN A 160 16.73 -51.38 13.70
C ASN A 160 17.32 -51.60 15.10
N ALA A 161 17.51 -50.54 15.88
CA ALA A 161 17.97 -50.64 17.26
C ALA A 161 16.96 -51.35 18.17
N ALA A 162 15.67 -51.10 17.99
CA ALA A 162 14.60 -51.77 18.73
C ALA A 162 14.49 -53.26 18.38
N ASP A 163 14.55 -53.59 17.09
CA ASP A 163 14.50 -54.98 16.62
C ASP A 163 15.68 -55.80 17.15
N GLN A 164 16.88 -55.23 17.17
CA GLN A 164 18.06 -55.86 17.79
C GLN A 164 17.89 -56.06 19.30
N ALA A 165 17.29 -55.10 20.01
CA ALA A 165 17.01 -55.23 21.44
C ALA A 165 15.98 -56.34 21.73
N ILE A 166 14.95 -56.47 20.88
CA ILE A 166 13.96 -57.55 20.95
C ILE A 166 14.60 -58.92 20.67
N ASP A 167 15.47 -59.01 19.67
CA ASP A 167 16.18 -60.26 19.35
C ASP A 167 17.07 -60.71 20.50
N ASN A 168 17.77 -59.77 21.13
CA ASN A 168 18.66 -60.03 22.27
C ASN A 168 17.90 -60.32 23.58
N ALA A 169 16.60 -60.01 23.67
CA ALA A 169 15.82 -60.25 24.89
C ALA A 169 15.59 -61.74 25.12
N THR A 170 15.79 -62.20 26.36
CA THR A 170 15.69 -63.62 26.73
C THR A 170 14.40 -63.97 27.49
N THR A 171 13.63 -62.98 27.94
CA THR A 171 12.35 -63.17 28.66
C THR A 171 11.24 -62.34 28.02
N ASN A 172 9.98 -62.71 28.25
CA ASN A 172 8.83 -61.96 27.71
C ASN A 172 8.79 -60.52 28.27
N ALA A 173 9.20 -60.33 29.53
CA ALA A 173 9.29 -59.02 30.14
C ALA A 173 10.34 -58.14 29.45
N ALA A 174 11.52 -58.68 29.16
CA ALA A 174 12.57 -57.95 28.45
C ALA A 174 12.17 -57.63 26.99
N VAL A 175 11.45 -58.54 26.32
CA VAL A 175 10.88 -58.27 24.98
C VAL A 175 9.89 -57.09 25.05
N THR A 176 9.00 -57.08 26.04
CA THR A 176 8.01 -56.00 26.24
C THR A 176 8.69 -54.66 26.54
N GLU A 177 9.75 -54.67 27.34
CA GLU A 177 10.54 -53.46 27.64
C GLU A 177 11.26 -52.93 26.38
N ALA A 178 11.91 -53.82 25.62
CA ALA A 178 12.58 -53.47 24.36
C ALA A 178 11.59 -52.88 23.34
N GLN A 179 10.41 -53.50 23.18
CA GLN A 179 9.32 -52.99 22.36
C GLN A 179 8.90 -51.57 22.80
N THR A 180 8.64 -51.39 24.09
CA THR A 180 8.17 -50.12 24.65
C THR A 180 9.20 -49.00 24.43
N ASN A 181 10.47 -49.28 24.69
CA ASN A 181 11.56 -48.33 24.49
C ASN A 181 11.76 -48.00 23.01
N GLY A 182 11.67 -49.00 22.12
CA GLY A 182 11.75 -48.81 20.68
C GLY A 182 10.65 -47.90 20.13
N ILE A 183 9.39 -48.17 20.49
CA ILE A 183 8.24 -47.33 20.10
C ILE A 183 8.41 -45.91 20.64
N LYS A 184 8.87 -45.75 21.89
CA LYS A 184 9.14 -44.43 22.47
C LYS A 184 10.22 -43.67 21.70
N ALA A 185 11.31 -44.33 21.30
CA ALA A 185 12.38 -43.71 20.52
C ALA A 185 11.88 -43.25 19.14
N ILE A 186 11.13 -44.08 18.42
CA ILE A 186 10.52 -43.74 17.12
C ILE A 186 9.57 -42.54 17.26
N ASN A 187 8.66 -42.60 18.24
CA ASN A 187 7.68 -41.54 18.46
C ASN A 187 8.34 -40.21 18.85
N GLY A 188 9.47 -40.28 19.57
CA GLY A 188 10.26 -39.14 20.01
C GLY A 188 11.05 -38.41 18.92
N ILE A 189 11.06 -38.89 17.67
CA ILE A 189 11.68 -38.15 16.57
C ILE A 189 10.84 -36.90 16.27
N GLU A 190 11.36 -35.71 16.56
CA GLU A 190 10.61 -34.46 16.39
C GLU A 190 10.46 -34.04 14.92
N LEU A 191 9.28 -33.52 14.58
CA LEU A 191 8.99 -32.86 13.30
C LEU A 191 9.20 -31.36 13.50
N THR A 192 10.22 -30.80 12.86
CA THR A 192 10.49 -29.36 12.89
C THR A 192 9.86 -28.66 11.68
N THR A 193 9.87 -27.33 11.68
CA THR A 193 9.64 -26.55 10.47
C THR A 193 10.84 -26.64 9.53
N SER A 194 10.63 -26.36 8.24
CA SER A 194 11.71 -26.38 7.24
C SER A 194 12.59 -25.15 7.40
N THR A 195 13.84 -25.35 7.79
CA THR A 195 14.79 -24.25 7.98
C THR A 195 15.12 -23.55 6.66
N VAL A 196 15.10 -24.29 5.56
CA VAL A 196 15.38 -23.79 4.21
C VAL A 196 14.25 -22.86 3.74
N LYS A 197 12.99 -23.25 3.98
CA LYS A 197 11.82 -22.39 3.65
C LYS A 197 11.79 -21.13 4.50
N GLU A 198 12.10 -21.21 5.80
CA GLU A 198 12.17 -20.03 6.69
C GLU A 198 13.21 -19.01 6.22
N VAL A 199 14.41 -19.48 5.85
CA VAL A 199 15.47 -18.61 5.30
C VAL A 199 15.03 -17.96 3.98
N ALA A 200 14.39 -18.73 3.09
CA ALA A 200 13.89 -18.23 1.81
C ALA A 200 12.83 -17.12 1.99
N LYS A 201 11.82 -17.36 2.84
CA LYS A 201 10.78 -16.37 3.15
C LYS A 201 11.36 -15.11 3.77
N LYS A 202 12.35 -15.26 4.65
CA LYS A 202 13.05 -14.10 5.23
C LYS A 202 13.71 -13.23 4.17
N ALA A 203 14.37 -13.83 3.17
CA ALA A 203 14.99 -13.07 2.09
C ALA A 203 13.96 -12.33 1.20
N VAL A 204 12.81 -12.95 0.92
CA VAL A 204 11.70 -12.30 0.20
C VAL A 204 11.16 -11.12 1.01
N ALA A 205 10.94 -11.30 2.31
CA ALA A 205 10.46 -10.23 3.20
C ALA A 205 11.45 -9.06 3.31
N ASP A 206 12.76 -9.35 3.36
CA ASP A 206 13.81 -8.32 3.35
C ASP A 206 13.81 -7.52 2.04
N ALA A 207 13.62 -8.19 0.89
CA ALA A 207 13.49 -7.52 -0.41
C ALA A 207 12.23 -6.64 -0.49
N ALA A 208 11.09 -7.15 -0.01
CA ALA A 208 9.83 -6.38 0.07
C ALA A 208 10.00 -5.12 0.93
N THR A 209 10.66 -5.26 2.09
CA THR A 209 10.97 -4.14 2.99
C THR A 209 11.85 -3.10 2.30
N ALA A 210 12.93 -3.53 1.64
CA ALA A 210 13.82 -2.63 0.91
C ALA A 210 13.09 -1.88 -0.22
N LYS A 211 12.23 -2.57 -0.98
CA LYS A 211 11.44 -1.95 -2.06
C LYS A 211 10.41 -0.96 -1.51
N ASN A 212 9.72 -1.29 -0.42
CA ASN A 212 8.78 -0.38 0.25
C ASN A 212 9.47 0.87 0.77
N ASN A 213 10.68 0.75 1.34
CA ASN A 213 11.47 1.90 1.76
C ASN A 213 11.86 2.81 0.58
N ALA A 214 12.18 2.23 -0.58
CA ALA A 214 12.46 2.99 -1.80
C ALA A 214 11.21 3.73 -2.31
N ILE A 215 10.03 3.10 -2.25
CA ILE A 215 8.74 3.74 -2.57
C ILE A 215 8.46 4.89 -1.61
N ASP A 216 8.68 4.70 -0.30
CA ASP A 216 8.44 5.75 0.71
C ASP A 216 9.33 6.98 0.51
N ALA A 217 10.58 6.77 0.11
CA ALA A 217 11.53 7.84 -0.19
C ALA A 217 11.25 8.59 -1.50
N SER A 218 10.36 8.09 -2.36
CA SER A 218 10.03 8.74 -3.64
C SER A 218 9.20 10.03 -3.45
N ASN A 219 9.21 10.88 -4.48
CA ASN A 219 8.42 12.13 -4.50
C ASN A 219 6.97 11.94 -5.03
N LEU A 220 6.53 10.68 -5.13
CA LEU A 220 5.18 10.31 -5.53
C LEU A 220 4.13 10.77 -4.52
N THR A 221 2.88 10.83 -4.96
CA THR A 221 1.75 11.04 -4.04
C THR A 221 1.47 9.76 -3.23
N ASP A 222 0.78 9.92 -2.10
CA ASP A 222 0.43 8.81 -1.22
C ASP A 222 -0.42 7.76 -1.94
N GLU A 223 -1.30 8.17 -2.87
CA GLU A 223 -2.10 7.25 -3.70
C GLU A 223 -1.23 6.43 -4.66
N GLU A 224 -0.26 7.07 -5.32
CA GLU A 224 0.70 6.40 -6.22
C GLU A 224 1.59 5.43 -5.43
N LYS A 225 2.07 5.83 -4.25
CA LYS A 225 2.85 4.97 -3.35
C LYS A 225 2.04 3.77 -2.87
N ALA A 226 0.78 3.97 -2.48
CA ALA A 226 -0.09 2.89 -2.04
C ALA A 226 -0.30 1.84 -3.13
N ALA A 227 -0.52 2.26 -4.37
CA ALA A 227 -0.65 1.35 -5.52
C ALA A 227 0.64 0.54 -5.75
N LEU A 228 1.82 1.15 -5.60
CA LEU A 228 3.10 0.42 -5.71
C LEU A 228 3.33 -0.55 -4.56
N LYS A 229 3.04 -0.16 -3.32
CA LYS A 229 3.15 -1.04 -2.14
C LYS A 229 2.23 -2.24 -2.25
N GLN A 230 1.04 -2.07 -2.81
CA GLN A 230 0.14 -3.19 -3.09
C GLN A 230 0.79 -4.21 -4.04
N LYS A 231 1.43 -3.75 -5.13
CA LYS A 231 2.18 -4.64 -6.03
C LYS A 231 3.31 -5.39 -5.32
N VAL A 232 3.99 -4.74 -4.37
CA VAL A 232 5.03 -5.39 -3.54
C VAL A 232 4.43 -6.49 -2.69
N THR A 233 3.32 -6.23 -1.99
CA THR A 233 2.63 -7.23 -1.18
C THR A 233 2.13 -8.41 -2.01
N GLU A 234 1.56 -8.16 -3.19
CA GLU A 234 1.11 -9.21 -4.11
C GLU A 234 2.28 -10.09 -4.58
N ALA A 235 3.42 -9.49 -4.94
CA ALA A 235 4.63 -10.21 -5.33
C ALA A 235 5.23 -11.03 -4.18
N GLN A 236 5.26 -10.48 -2.96
CA GLN A 236 5.72 -11.20 -1.77
C GLN A 236 4.83 -12.42 -1.47
N ASN A 237 3.50 -12.25 -1.46
CA ASN A 237 2.57 -13.35 -1.19
C ASN A 237 2.69 -14.48 -2.23
N ALA A 238 2.86 -14.11 -3.51
CA ALA A 238 3.07 -15.09 -4.57
C ALA A 238 4.38 -15.87 -4.38
N ALA A 239 5.46 -15.19 -3.96
CA ALA A 239 6.74 -15.82 -3.66
C ALA A 239 6.67 -16.74 -2.44
N ASP A 240 6.03 -16.31 -1.36
CA ASP A 240 5.84 -17.11 -0.14
C ASP A 240 5.04 -18.38 -0.43
N GLN A 241 3.99 -18.28 -1.26
CA GLN A 241 3.22 -19.44 -1.71
C GLN A 241 4.04 -20.39 -2.58
N ALA A 242 4.90 -19.88 -3.47
CA ALA A 242 5.80 -20.71 -4.26
C ALA A 242 6.82 -21.45 -3.39
N ILE A 243 7.36 -20.78 -2.36
CA ILE A 243 8.27 -21.40 -1.37
C ILE A 243 7.55 -22.48 -0.56
N ASP A 244 6.31 -22.23 -0.14
CA ASP A 244 5.52 -23.23 0.59
C ASP A 244 5.24 -24.46 -0.27
N ASN A 245 4.96 -24.28 -1.56
CA ASN A 245 4.69 -25.39 -2.49
C ASN A 245 5.94 -26.15 -2.94
N ALA A 246 7.14 -25.57 -2.80
CA ALA A 246 8.38 -26.22 -3.20
C ALA A 246 8.69 -27.45 -2.32
N THR A 247 9.02 -28.58 -2.96
CA THR A 247 9.28 -29.84 -2.24
C THR A 247 10.77 -30.12 -2.04
N THR A 248 11.67 -29.49 -2.80
CA THR A 248 13.13 -29.71 -2.67
C THR A 248 13.84 -28.42 -2.28
N ASN A 249 15.04 -28.54 -1.69
CA ASN A 249 15.87 -27.39 -1.37
C ASN A 249 16.20 -26.52 -2.61
N ALA A 250 16.41 -27.16 -3.77
CA ALA A 250 16.66 -26.46 -5.03
C ALA A 250 15.43 -25.66 -5.49
N ALA A 251 14.24 -26.25 -5.45
CA ALA A 251 13.00 -25.56 -5.80
C ALA A 251 12.68 -24.40 -4.84
N VAL A 252 12.99 -24.54 -3.54
CA VAL A 252 12.87 -23.43 -2.57
C VAL A 252 13.81 -22.28 -2.93
N THR A 253 15.06 -22.58 -3.30
CA THR A 253 16.05 -21.57 -3.72
C THR A 253 15.64 -20.86 -5.00
N GLU A 254 15.06 -21.59 -5.96
CA GLU A 254 14.53 -21.03 -7.20
C GLU A 254 13.33 -20.12 -6.92
N ALA A 255 12.37 -20.57 -6.11
CA ALA A 255 11.20 -19.77 -5.70
C ALA A 255 11.62 -18.48 -4.96
N GLN A 256 12.59 -18.57 -4.05
CA GLN A 256 13.21 -17.42 -3.40
C GLN A 256 13.78 -16.43 -4.42
N THR A 257 14.61 -16.92 -5.33
CA THR A 257 15.28 -16.09 -6.34
C THR A 257 14.28 -15.38 -7.24
N ASN A 258 13.28 -16.13 -7.73
CA ASN A 258 12.22 -15.58 -8.57
C ASN A 258 11.38 -14.54 -7.82
N GLY A 259 11.04 -14.80 -6.55
CA GLY A 259 10.30 -13.88 -5.70
C GLY A 259 11.05 -12.57 -5.44
N VAL A 260 12.32 -12.67 -5.05
CA VAL A 260 13.19 -11.50 -4.85
C VAL A 260 13.34 -10.69 -6.14
N ASN A 261 13.53 -11.35 -7.29
CA ASN A 261 13.62 -10.67 -8.58
C ASN A 261 12.32 -9.97 -8.98
N ALA A 262 11.16 -10.61 -8.76
CA ALA A 262 9.85 -10.02 -9.03
C ALA A 262 9.62 -8.75 -8.20
N ILE A 263 9.93 -8.79 -6.90
CA ILE A 263 9.85 -7.61 -6.02
C ILE A 263 10.81 -6.52 -6.47
N ASN A 264 12.08 -6.87 -6.72
CA ASN A 264 13.10 -5.92 -7.16
C ASN A 264 12.77 -5.30 -8.53
N GLY A 265 12.08 -6.03 -9.40
CA GLY A 265 11.60 -5.58 -10.70
C GLY A 265 10.43 -4.61 -10.67
N ILE A 266 9.81 -4.36 -9.51
CA ILE A 266 8.78 -3.32 -9.38
C ILE A 266 9.45 -1.96 -9.55
N GLU A 267 9.11 -1.28 -10.65
CA GLU A 267 9.61 0.06 -10.96
C GLU A 267 9.01 1.09 -10.00
N VAL A 268 9.86 1.99 -9.51
CA VAL A 268 9.47 3.15 -8.72
C VAL A 268 9.71 4.38 -9.61
N PRO A 269 8.65 5.00 -10.16
CA PRO A 269 8.81 6.19 -10.99
C PRO A 269 9.55 7.31 -10.26
N THR A 270 10.38 8.05 -11.01
CA THR A 270 11.15 9.19 -10.48
C THR A 270 10.30 10.44 -10.31
N THR A 271 9.17 10.51 -11.01
CA THR A 271 8.25 11.64 -11.02
C THR A 271 6.81 11.17 -10.80
N SER A 272 5.98 12.08 -10.30
CA SER A 272 4.55 11.86 -10.09
C SER A 272 3.77 12.38 -11.29
N ALA A 273 2.95 11.53 -11.90
CA ALA A 273 2.16 11.92 -13.07
C ALA A 273 1.14 13.01 -12.70
N THR A 274 0.56 12.93 -11.50
CA THR A 274 -0.38 13.94 -11.00
C THR A 274 0.31 15.30 -10.85
N LYS A 275 1.53 15.34 -10.30
CA LYS A 275 2.29 16.59 -10.17
C LYS A 275 2.65 17.16 -11.52
N GLU A 276 3.17 16.33 -12.44
CA GLU A 276 3.53 16.78 -13.80
C GLU A 276 2.34 17.40 -14.55
N GLN A 277 1.15 16.80 -14.42
CA GLN A 277 -0.05 17.35 -15.04
C GLN A 277 -0.42 18.72 -14.45
N ALA A 278 -0.45 18.84 -13.11
CA ALA A 278 -0.78 20.12 -12.46
C ALA A 278 0.20 21.24 -12.82
N ILE A 279 1.48 20.91 -13.00
CA ILE A 279 2.52 21.84 -13.45
C ILE A 279 2.27 22.28 -14.89
N THR A 280 1.91 21.34 -15.75
CA THR A 280 1.60 21.63 -17.15
C THR A 280 0.41 22.57 -17.27
N ASP A 281 -0.66 22.30 -16.49
CA ASP A 281 -1.86 23.13 -16.46
C ASP A 281 -1.55 24.55 -15.91
N LEU A 282 -0.74 24.64 -14.85
CA LEU A 282 -0.29 25.92 -14.30
C LEU A 282 0.51 26.74 -15.33
N ASN A 283 1.46 26.13 -16.02
CA ASN A 283 2.26 26.82 -17.05
C ASN A 283 1.40 27.32 -18.21
N ALA A 284 0.36 26.58 -18.59
CA ALA A 284 -0.59 27.05 -19.60
C ALA A 284 -1.36 28.29 -19.11
N ALA A 285 -1.81 28.30 -17.85
CA ALA A 285 -2.45 29.46 -17.24
C ALA A 285 -1.51 30.69 -17.19
N VAL A 286 -0.23 30.49 -16.86
CA VAL A 286 0.79 31.55 -16.89
C VAL A 286 0.95 32.14 -18.28
N ASP A 287 1.03 31.30 -19.32
CA ASP A 287 1.18 31.76 -20.70
C ASP A 287 -0.04 32.58 -21.16
N ASP A 288 -1.24 32.15 -20.80
CA ASP A 288 -2.47 32.86 -21.13
C ASP A 288 -2.61 34.17 -20.35
N ALA A 289 -2.21 34.18 -19.07
CA ALA A 289 -2.14 35.40 -18.26
C ALA A 289 -1.19 36.43 -18.88
N LYS A 290 0.02 36.03 -19.27
CA LYS A 290 1.00 36.92 -19.93
C LYS A 290 0.49 37.50 -21.25
N LYS A 291 -0.26 36.71 -22.04
CA LYS A 291 -0.92 37.20 -23.26
C LYS A 291 -2.01 38.23 -22.97
N ALA A 292 -2.76 38.06 -21.87
CA ALA A 292 -3.75 39.05 -21.46
C ALA A 292 -3.07 40.39 -21.12
N ILE A 293 -1.97 40.36 -20.34
CA ILE A 293 -1.16 41.56 -20.03
C ILE A 293 -0.64 42.24 -21.30
N ASP A 294 -0.23 41.46 -22.30
CA ASP A 294 0.26 42.01 -23.57
C ASP A 294 -0.82 42.82 -24.32
N GLN A 295 -2.09 42.47 -24.14
CA GLN A 295 -3.23 43.14 -24.78
C GLN A 295 -3.63 44.45 -24.10
N ASP A 296 -3.13 44.75 -22.90
CA ASP A 296 -3.44 46.00 -22.20
C ASP A 296 -2.84 47.21 -22.95
N SER A 297 -3.68 48.04 -23.53
CA SER A 297 -3.26 49.09 -24.47
C SER A 297 -2.76 50.38 -23.82
N ASN A 298 -3.08 50.62 -22.55
CA ASN A 298 -2.73 51.86 -21.86
C ASN A 298 -1.51 51.72 -20.95
N LEU A 299 -1.10 50.49 -20.63
CA LEU A 299 0.12 50.22 -19.84
C LEU A 299 1.38 50.46 -20.66
N THR A 300 2.44 50.93 -20.00
CA THR A 300 3.78 50.96 -20.60
C THR A 300 4.41 49.57 -20.64
N ASP A 301 5.47 49.41 -21.43
CA ASP A 301 6.21 48.15 -21.49
C ASP A 301 6.81 47.78 -20.13
N GLU A 302 7.26 48.76 -19.33
CA GLU A 302 7.76 48.54 -17.98
C GLU A 302 6.67 48.06 -17.02
N GLU A 303 5.46 48.62 -17.10
CA GLU A 303 4.33 48.21 -16.26
C GLU A 303 3.85 46.79 -16.62
N LYS A 304 3.79 46.48 -17.92
CA LYS A 304 3.52 45.11 -18.39
C LYS A 304 4.56 44.14 -17.90
N GLN A 305 5.84 44.50 -17.97
CA GLN A 305 6.91 43.63 -17.51
C GLN A 305 6.81 43.39 -15.99
N ALA A 306 6.52 44.41 -15.19
CA ALA A 306 6.33 44.26 -13.75
C ALA A 306 5.17 43.30 -13.41
N ALA A 307 4.04 43.37 -14.14
CA ALA A 307 2.93 42.44 -13.96
C ALA A 307 3.32 40.99 -14.34
N LYS A 308 4.07 40.80 -15.43
CA LYS A 308 4.57 39.48 -15.85
C LYS A 308 5.58 38.89 -14.86
N ASP A 309 6.44 39.71 -14.29
CA ASP A 309 7.41 39.30 -13.27
C ASP A 309 6.71 38.85 -11.98
N GLN A 310 5.59 39.50 -11.63
CA GLN A 310 4.76 39.08 -10.50
C GLN A 310 4.09 37.72 -10.78
N ILE A 311 3.52 37.53 -11.98
CA ILE A 311 2.96 36.23 -12.41
C ILE A 311 4.01 35.12 -12.31
N ASP A 312 5.25 35.36 -12.79
CA ASP A 312 6.34 34.38 -12.71
C ASP A 312 6.72 34.04 -11.26
N THR A 313 6.67 35.05 -10.39
CA THR A 313 6.94 34.88 -8.96
C THR A 313 5.89 33.98 -8.30
N ASP A 314 4.60 34.21 -8.57
CA ASP A 314 3.53 33.42 -7.96
C ASP A 314 3.37 32.04 -8.61
N ALA A 315 3.66 31.90 -9.90
CA ALA A 315 3.80 30.61 -10.56
C ALA A 315 4.91 29.76 -9.93
N THR A 316 6.07 30.36 -9.62
CA THR A 316 7.18 29.66 -8.96
C THR A 316 6.76 29.14 -7.58
N LYS A 317 6.04 29.95 -6.78
CA LYS A 317 5.51 29.52 -5.47
C LYS A 317 4.49 28.38 -5.60
N ALA A 318 3.60 28.46 -6.59
CA ALA A 318 2.62 27.41 -6.85
C ALA A 318 3.29 26.09 -7.28
N GLN A 319 4.31 26.19 -8.13
CA GLN A 319 5.13 25.06 -8.57
C GLN A 319 5.83 24.38 -7.38
N GLU A 320 6.40 25.15 -6.45
CA GLU A 320 6.99 24.61 -5.22
C GLU A 320 5.94 23.91 -4.35
N ALA A 321 4.74 24.50 -4.20
CA ALA A 321 3.64 23.91 -3.46
C ALA A 321 3.18 22.57 -4.06
N ILE A 322 3.02 22.50 -5.39
CA ILE A 322 2.69 21.27 -6.13
C ILE A 322 3.76 20.19 -5.91
N ASN A 323 5.04 20.56 -6.01
CA ASN A 323 6.13 19.62 -5.82
C ASN A 323 6.19 19.05 -4.40
N ASN A 324 5.83 19.87 -3.40
CA ASN A 324 5.84 19.50 -1.99
C ASN A 324 4.58 18.75 -1.53
N ALA A 325 3.49 18.84 -2.29
CA ALA A 325 2.23 18.15 -2.01
C ALA A 325 2.42 16.63 -1.85
N LYS A 326 1.65 16.04 -0.92
CA LYS A 326 1.77 14.62 -0.54
C LYS A 326 0.65 13.77 -1.11
N THR A 327 -0.55 14.33 -1.25
CA THR A 327 -1.70 13.64 -1.81
C THR A 327 -2.10 14.25 -3.15
N ASN A 328 -2.86 13.50 -3.96
CA ASN A 328 -3.46 14.05 -5.18
C ASN A 328 -4.35 15.29 -4.89
N ASP A 329 -5.07 15.29 -3.76
CA ASP A 329 -5.90 16.42 -3.33
C ASP A 329 -5.06 17.65 -2.98
N ASP A 330 -3.91 17.47 -2.34
CA ASP A 330 -2.98 18.57 -2.04
C ASP A 330 -2.37 19.15 -3.32
N VAL A 331 -2.04 18.28 -4.30
CA VAL A 331 -1.58 18.73 -5.63
C VAL A 331 -2.66 19.60 -6.29
N LYS A 332 -3.91 19.14 -6.27
CA LYS A 332 -5.03 19.90 -6.82
C LYS A 332 -5.21 21.24 -6.13
N LYS A 333 -5.23 21.27 -4.79
CA LYS A 333 -5.37 22.51 -4.02
C LYS A 333 -4.24 23.50 -4.30
N ALA A 334 -2.99 23.00 -4.42
CA ALA A 334 -1.84 23.83 -4.73
C ALA A 334 -1.95 24.44 -6.13
N GLY A 335 -2.37 23.65 -7.13
CA GLY A 335 -2.64 24.11 -8.48
C GLY A 335 -3.77 25.14 -8.55
N ASP A 336 -4.91 24.86 -7.89
CA ASP A 336 -6.05 25.78 -7.83
C ASP A 336 -5.65 27.12 -7.16
N SER A 337 -4.92 27.06 -6.04
CA SER A 337 -4.46 28.26 -5.31
C SER A 337 -3.46 29.08 -6.12
N GLY A 338 -2.56 28.39 -6.84
CA GLY A 338 -1.59 29.04 -7.73
C GLY A 338 -2.26 29.76 -8.90
N THR A 339 -3.22 29.09 -9.54
CA THR A 339 -4.01 29.68 -10.64
C THR A 339 -4.79 30.90 -10.15
N LEU A 340 -5.41 30.81 -8.96
CA LEU A 340 -6.11 31.95 -8.36
C LEU A 340 -5.19 33.15 -8.10
N ALA A 341 -3.94 32.92 -7.70
CA ALA A 341 -2.98 34.01 -7.51
C ALA A 341 -2.64 34.69 -8.85
N ILE A 342 -2.41 33.90 -9.90
CA ILE A 342 -2.17 34.40 -11.26
C ILE A 342 -3.38 35.18 -11.78
N ASP A 343 -4.60 34.70 -11.54
CA ASP A 343 -5.83 35.41 -11.93
C ASP A 343 -5.92 36.79 -11.24
N LYS A 344 -5.50 36.89 -9.98
CA LYS A 344 -5.44 38.17 -9.25
C LYS A 344 -4.41 39.12 -9.84
N ASP A 345 -3.26 38.62 -10.27
CA ASP A 345 -2.24 39.45 -10.93
C ASP A 345 -2.76 40.04 -12.25
N VAL A 346 -3.43 39.21 -13.06
CA VAL A 346 -4.09 39.67 -14.30
C VAL A 346 -5.16 40.70 -14.01
N ALA A 347 -6.01 40.46 -13.01
CA ALA A 347 -7.04 41.40 -12.60
C ALA A 347 -6.46 42.75 -12.13
N ASN A 348 -5.39 42.72 -11.34
CA ASN A 348 -4.71 43.94 -10.88
C ASN A 348 -4.11 44.74 -12.05
N ALA A 349 -3.52 44.07 -13.04
CA ALA A 349 -3.01 44.73 -14.24
C ALA A 349 -4.13 45.35 -15.09
N ALA A 350 -5.28 44.68 -15.21
CA ALA A 350 -6.46 45.25 -15.87
C ALA A 350 -6.97 46.54 -15.17
N ILE A 351 -6.91 46.59 -13.83
CA ILE A 351 -7.19 47.82 -13.07
C ILE A 351 -6.17 48.91 -13.40
N ASP A 352 -4.88 48.58 -13.43
CA ASP A 352 -3.83 49.56 -13.78
C ASP A 352 -3.97 50.07 -15.21
N ASN A 353 -4.36 49.20 -16.16
CA ASN A 353 -4.66 49.58 -17.54
C ASN A 353 -5.85 50.55 -17.63
N ALA A 354 -6.91 50.33 -16.83
CA ALA A 354 -8.05 51.25 -16.75
C ALA A 354 -7.65 52.60 -16.14
N VAL A 355 -6.84 52.61 -15.07
CA VAL A 355 -6.30 53.83 -14.45
C VAL A 355 -5.47 54.63 -15.46
N ALA A 356 -4.52 53.98 -16.14
CA ALA A 356 -3.66 54.62 -17.13
C ALA A 356 -4.48 55.26 -18.26
N GLY A 357 -5.48 54.53 -18.78
CA GLY A 357 -6.41 55.05 -19.78
C GLY A 357 -7.19 56.27 -19.29
N LYS A 358 -7.73 56.21 -18.07
CA LYS A 358 -8.54 57.30 -17.52
C LYS A 358 -7.70 58.54 -17.20
N LYS A 359 -6.50 58.38 -16.66
CA LYS A 359 -5.56 59.48 -16.45
C LYS A 359 -5.11 60.11 -17.76
N ALA A 360 -4.92 59.31 -18.81
CA ALA A 360 -4.63 59.82 -20.15
C ALA A 360 -5.80 60.65 -20.72
N GLU A 361 -7.06 60.24 -20.49
CA GLU A 361 -8.26 61.03 -20.82
C GLU A 361 -8.26 62.37 -20.08
N ILE A 362 -8.11 62.36 -18.75
CA ILE A 362 -8.08 63.56 -17.89
C ILE A 362 -6.98 64.53 -18.34
N SER A 363 -5.78 64.02 -18.68
CA SER A 363 -4.64 64.84 -19.07
C SER A 363 -4.92 65.72 -20.30
N LYS A 364 -5.74 65.23 -21.24
CA LYS A 364 -6.08 65.89 -22.51
C LYS A 364 -7.18 66.96 -22.38
N THR A 365 -7.78 67.10 -21.21
CA THR A 365 -8.87 68.08 -20.97
C THR A 365 -8.34 69.51 -20.82
N PRO A 366 -9.17 70.54 -21.08
CA PRO A 366 -8.82 71.95 -20.87
C PRO A 366 -8.94 72.42 -19.40
N LEU A 367 -9.13 71.48 -18.47
CA LEU A 367 -9.26 71.71 -17.03
C LEU A 367 -8.00 72.32 -16.42
N THR A 368 -8.14 72.93 -15.24
CA THR A 368 -7.00 73.40 -14.46
C THR A 368 -6.25 72.23 -13.81
N ASP A 369 -4.99 72.47 -13.43
CA ASP A 369 -4.15 71.46 -12.78
C ASP A 369 -4.75 70.96 -11.46
N GLU A 370 -5.42 71.84 -10.70
CA GLU A 370 -6.13 71.46 -9.47
C GLU A 370 -7.35 70.56 -9.76
N GLU A 371 -8.14 70.86 -10.80
CA GLU A 371 -9.27 70.03 -11.23
C GLU A 371 -8.80 68.65 -11.70
N LYS A 372 -7.73 68.61 -12.52
CA LYS A 372 -7.11 67.35 -12.98
C LYS A 372 -6.56 66.52 -11.82
N THR A 373 -5.91 67.16 -10.86
CA THR A 373 -5.36 66.49 -9.68
C THR A 373 -6.48 65.86 -8.84
N ALA A 374 -7.58 66.58 -8.62
CA ALA A 374 -8.72 66.04 -7.89
C ALA A 374 -9.32 64.79 -8.57
N LEU A 375 -9.48 64.83 -9.90
CA LEU A 375 -9.97 63.68 -10.68
C LEU A 375 -8.99 62.50 -10.65
N ASN A 376 -7.69 62.76 -10.79
CA ASN A 376 -6.67 61.70 -10.71
C ASN A 376 -6.68 61.02 -9.34
N ASN A 377 -6.85 61.79 -8.25
CA ASN A 377 -6.98 61.23 -6.90
C ASN A 377 -8.26 60.38 -6.74
N GLU A 378 -9.38 60.78 -7.35
CA GLU A 378 -10.62 59.99 -7.36
C GLU A 378 -10.42 58.65 -8.09
N VAL A 379 -9.74 58.67 -9.24
CA VAL A 379 -9.39 57.45 -9.99
C VAL A 379 -8.49 56.54 -9.16
N ASP A 380 -7.48 57.09 -8.49
CA ASP A 380 -6.56 56.32 -7.64
C ASP A 380 -7.26 55.70 -6.42
N GLN A 381 -8.25 56.37 -5.86
CA GLN A 381 -9.06 55.83 -4.76
C GLN A 381 -9.91 54.64 -5.22
N LYS A 382 -10.59 54.77 -6.37
CA LYS A 382 -11.38 53.68 -6.96
C LYS A 382 -10.52 52.47 -7.33
N ALA A 383 -9.30 52.70 -7.80
CA ALA A 383 -8.34 51.63 -8.07
C ALA A 383 -7.91 50.89 -6.81
N GLN A 384 -7.66 51.60 -5.70
CA GLN A 384 -7.33 50.98 -4.41
C GLN A 384 -8.47 50.09 -3.92
N GLU A 385 -9.71 50.57 -3.98
CA GLU A 385 -10.90 49.79 -3.59
C GLU A 385 -11.07 48.52 -4.43
N ALA A 386 -10.82 48.61 -5.74
CA ALA A 386 -10.85 47.46 -6.64
C ALA A 386 -9.76 46.43 -6.31
N LYS A 387 -8.51 46.88 -6.10
CA LYS A 387 -7.38 46.01 -5.73
C LYS A 387 -7.61 45.32 -4.38
N GLU A 388 -8.22 46.00 -3.41
CA GLU A 388 -8.61 45.37 -2.14
C GLU A 388 -9.69 44.29 -2.33
N ALA A 389 -10.69 44.54 -3.18
CA ALA A 389 -11.71 43.55 -3.51
C ALA A 389 -11.12 42.31 -4.19
N ILE A 390 -10.19 42.49 -5.13
CA ILE A 390 -9.45 41.39 -5.81
C ILE A 390 -8.62 40.60 -4.79
N ASN A 391 -7.89 41.27 -3.90
CA ASN A 391 -7.08 40.61 -2.89
C ASN A 391 -7.93 39.71 -1.96
N ASN A 392 -9.12 40.18 -1.59
CA ASN A 392 -10.06 39.46 -0.73
C ASN A 392 -10.82 38.32 -1.45
N ALA A 393 -10.79 38.25 -2.78
CA ALA A 393 -11.45 37.20 -3.52
C ALA A 393 -10.78 35.84 -3.27
N THR A 394 -11.58 34.80 -3.08
CA THR A 394 -11.10 33.43 -2.79
C THR A 394 -11.43 32.43 -3.89
N THR A 395 -12.11 32.86 -4.95
CA THR A 395 -12.42 32.04 -6.13
C THR A 395 -12.17 32.83 -7.41
N PRO A 396 -11.92 32.15 -8.55
CA PRO A 396 -11.73 32.81 -9.83
C PRO A 396 -12.92 33.72 -10.21
N GLU A 397 -14.15 33.29 -9.96
CA GLU A 397 -15.36 34.06 -10.27
C GLU A 397 -15.46 35.35 -9.44
N ALA A 398 -15.04 35.30 -8.17
CA ALA A 398 -14.97 36.47 -7.31
C ALA A 398 -13.88 37.45 -7.77
N VAL A 399 -12.74 36.94 -8.27
CA VAL A 399 -11.68 37.77 -8.88
C VAL A 399 -12.22 38.48 -10.11
N THR A 400 -12.84 37.75 -11.04
CA THR A 400 -13.45 38.34 -12.24
C THR A 400 -14.51 39.39 -11.90
N THR A 401 -15.39 39.10 -10.93
CA THR A 401 -16.43 40.05 -10.50
C THR A 401 -15.83 41.34 -9.94
N ALA A 402 -14.78 41.23 -9.12
CA ALA A 402 -14.08 42.38 -8.54
C ALA A 402 -13.34 43.19 -9.62
N GLN A 403 -12.68 42.51 -10.57
CA GLN A 403 -12.05 43.12 -11.73
C GLN A 403 -13.06 43.94 -12.55
N ASP A 404 -14.14 43.30 -13.01
CA ASP A 404 -15.14 43.94 -13.87
C ASP A 404 -15.78 45.14 -13.19
N SER A 405 -16.13 45.00 -11.91
CA SER A 405 -16.70 46.10 -11.12
C SER A 405 -15.70 47.25 -10.97
N GLY A 406 -14.44 46.95 -10.67
CA GLY A 406 -13.38 47.94 -10.51
C GLY A 406 -13.08 48.71 -11.80
N VAL A 407 -12.90 48.00 -12.92
CA VAL A 407 -12.66 48.58 -14.24
C VAL A 407 -13.83 49.50 -14.62
N ASN A 408 -15.08 49.05 -14.45
CA ASN A 408 -16.26 49.86 -14.75
C ASN A 408 -16.30 51.14 -13.88
N ASN A 409 -16.10 51.02 -12.56
CA ASN A 409 -16.11 52.17 -11.65
C ASN A 409 -15.05 53.23 -12.03
N ILE A 410 -13.87 52.79 -12.48
CA ILE A 410 -12.80 53.69 -12.95
C ILE A 410 -13.22 54.38 -14.25
N ASN A 411 -13.64 53.59 -15.25
CA ASN A 411 -14.01 54.10 -16.58
C ASN A 411 -15.19 55.08 -16.52
N GLU A 412 -16.16 54.82 -15.64
CA GLU A 412 -17.35 55.67 -15.41
C GLU A 412 -17.05 56.94 -14.60
N THR A 413 -15.80 57.17 -14.17
CA THR A 413 -15.43 58.44 -13.52
C THR A 413 -15.71 59.61 -14.48
N SER A 414 -16.55 60.54 -14.04
CA SER A 414 -16.98 61.67 -14.87
C SER A 414 -15.81 62.63 -15.12
N VAL A 415 -15.57 62.97 -16.39
CA VAL A 415 -14.52 63.92 -16.80
C VAL A 415 -15.20 65.13 -17.42
N PRO A 416 -15.24 66.29 -16.73
CA PRO A 416 -15.85 67.50 -17.28
C PRO A 416 -15.14 67.99 -18.55
N SER A 417 -15.90 68.40 -19.56
CA SER A 417 -15.37 68.95 -20.80
C SER A 417 -14.89 70.40 -20.66
N GLU A 418 -15.36 71.10 -19.64
CA GLU A 418 -15.05 72.51 -19.38
C GLU A 418 -14.67 72.71 -17.91
N SER A 419 -13.74 73.65 -17.66
CA SER A 419 -13.32 74.03 -16.32
C SER A 419 -14.39 74.92 -15.68
N ALA A 420 -14.79 74.59 -14.45
CA ALA A 420 -15.75 75.40 -13.71
C ALA A 420 -15.13 76.75 -13.32
N ALA A 421 -13.84 76.76 -12.98
CA ALA A 421 -13.10 77.98 -12.68
C ALA A 421 -13.03 78.92 -13.91
N LYS A 422 -12.74 78.37 -15.10
CA LYS A 422 -12.70 79.17 -16.34
C LYS A 422 -14.08 79.72 -16.72
N GLN A 423 -15.14 78.92 -16.59
CA GLN A 423 -16.50 79.38 -16.83
C GLN A 423 -16.86 80.55 -15.92
N ALA A 424 -16.64 80.42 -14.61
CA ALA A 424 -16.92 81.48 -13.64
C ALA A 424 -16.10 82.76 -13.93
N ALA A 425 -14.84 82.61 -14.34
CA ALA A 425 -13.99 83.74 -14.72
C ALA A 425 -14.51 84.47 -15.97
N LYS A 426 -14.92 83.73 -17.01
CA LYS A 426 -15.50 84.30 -18.23
C LYS A 426 -16.84 84.99 -17.97
N GLU A 427 -17.68 84.43 -17.10
CA GLU A 427 -18.92 85.07 -16.66
C GLU A 427 -18.66 86.43 -15.98
N ALA A 428 -17.61 86.53 -15.16
CA ALA A 428 -17.23 87.79 -14.52
C ALA A 428 -16.72 88.84 -15.54
N VAL A 429 -15.95 88.40 -16.54
CA VAL A 429 -15.50 89.26 -17.65
C VAL A 429 -16.70 89.75 -18.47
N ALA A 430 -17.62 88.85 -18.84
CA ALA A 430 -18.83 89.18 -19.59
C ALA A 430 -19.70 90.21 -18.84
N LYS A 431 -19.84 90.06 -17.52
CA LYS A 431 -20.54 91.04 -16.70
C LYS A 431 -19.89 92.43 -16.75
N ALA A 432 -18.55 92.50 -16.68
CA ALA A 432 -17.84 93.78 -16.79
C ALA A 432 -18.02 94.43 -18.18
N VAL A 433 -18.07 93.61 -19.25
CA VAL A 433 -18.39 94.07 -20.61
C VAL A 433 -19.78 94.69 -20.68
N ASP A 434 -20.78 94.01 -20.14
CA ASP A 434 -22.17 94.49 -20.15
C ASP A 434 -22.31 95.82 -19.41
N GLU A 435 -21.71 95.92 -18.22
CA GLU A 435 -21.69 97.15 -17.42
C GLU A 435 -20.99 98.30 -18.18
N LYS A 436 -19.86 98.01 -18.85
CA LYS A 436 -19.11 99.03 -19.59
C LYS A 436 -19.84 99.50 -20.84
N ASN A 437 -20.44 98.58 -21.59
CA ASN A 437 -21.24 98.90 -22.77
C ASN A 437 -22.47 99.74 -22.42
N ALA A 438 -23.14 99.44 -21.29
CA ALA A 438 -24.26 100.25 -20.80
C ALA A 438 -23.83 101.70 -20.48
N ALA A 439 -22.63 101.89 -19.91
CA ALA A 439 -22.06 103.21 -19.67
C ALA A 439 -21.75 103.97 -20.98
N ILE A 440 -21.19 103.28 -21.99
CA ILE A 440 -20.94 103.85 -23.32
C ILE A 440 -22.26 104.26 -23.99
N ASP A 441 -23.29 103.42 -23.93
CA ASP A 441 -24.59 103.68 -24.56
C ASP A 441 -25.29 104.91 -23.96
N SER A 442 -25.16 105.07 -22.63
CA SER A 442 -25.71 106.20 -21.89
C SER A 442 -24.95 107.51 -22.09
N SER A 443 -23.80 107.49 -22.78
CA SER A 443 -22.98 108.68 -23.01
C SER A 443 -23.56 109.62 -24.08
N ASN A 444 -23.11 110.88 -24.07
CA ASN A 444 -23.49 111.89 -25.07
C ASN A 444 -22.57 111.87 -26.32
N LEU A 445 -21.89 110.76 -26.58
CA LEU A 445 -21.03 110.56 -27.76
C LEU A 445 -21.85 110.41 -29.05
N THR A 446 -21.20 110.52 -30.21
CA THR A 446 -21.76 110.10 -31.51
C THR A 446 -21.81 108.58 -31.61
N GLU A 447 -22.61 108.06 -32.53
CA GLU A 447 -22.71 106.61 -32.74
C GLU A 447 -21.39 106.02 -33.23
N GLU A 448 -20.62 106.75 -34.05
CA GLU A 448 -19.28 106.34 -34.51
C GLU A 448 -18.27 106.25 -33.34
N GLU A 449 -18.29 107.22 -32.42
CA GLU A 449 -17.43 107.21 -31.22
C GLU A 449 -17.82 106.07 -30.26
N LYS A 450 -19.14 105.83 -30.07
CA LYS A 450 -19.64 104.71 -29.27
C LYS A 450 -19.24 103.36 -29.88
N ALA A 451 -19.38 103.21 -31.19
CA ALA A 451 -18.99 101.99 -31.90
C ALA A 451 -17.49 101.71 -31.74
N ALA A 452 -16.64 102.73 -31.84
CA ALA A 452 -15.20 102.59 -31.63
C ALA A 452 -14.84 102.18 -30.19
N LEU A 453 -15.54 102.70 -29.18
CA LEU A 453 -15.35 102.29 -27.78
C LEU A 453 -15.84 100.86 -27.53
N LYS A 454 -17.02 100.49 -28.05
CA LYS A 454 -17.54 99.12 -27.96
C LYS A 454 -16.61 98.11 -28.62
N GLN A 455 -16.00 98.48 -29.75
CA GLN A 455 -14.97 97.66 -30.40
C GLN A 455 -13.77 97.42 -29.47
N LYS A 456 -13.27 98.45 -28.77
CA LYS A 456 -12.20 98.29 -27.77
C LYS A 456 -12.62 97.40 -26.59
N VAL A 457 -13.88 97.48 -26.16
CA VAL A 457 -14.43 96.59 -25.12
C VAL A 457 -14.41 95.13 -25.60
N THR A 458 -14.87 94.87 -26.83
CA THR A 458 -14.84 93.53 -27.43
C THR A 458 -13.42 93.00 -27.59
N GLU A 459 -12.46 93.84 -27.98
CA GLU A 459 -11.05 93.46 -28.06
C GLU A 459 -10.47 93.10 -26.68
N ALA A 460 -10.77 93.90 -25.65
CA ALA A 460 -10.35 93.64 -24.28
C ALA A 460 -10.98 92.35 -23.72
N GLN A 461 -12.26 92.11 -23.99
CA GLN A 461 -12.95 90.86 -23.65
C GLN A 461 -12.27 89.67 -24.31
N THR A 462 -12.02 89.74 -25.62
CA THR A 462 -11.41 88.65 -26.38
C THR A 462 -10.02 88.30 -25.82
N ALA A 463 -9.22 89.33 -25.48
CA ALA A 463 -7.92 89.13 -24.87
C ALA A 463 -8.02 88.49 -23.47
N ALA A 464 -9.00 88.90 -22.67
CA ALA A 464 -9.25 88.33 -21.34
C ALA A 464 -9.70 86.87 -21.43
N ASP A 465 -10.65 86.55 -22.29
CA ASP A 465 -11.14 85.18 -22.50
C ASP A 465 -10.01 84.25 -22.98
N GLN A 466 -9.16 84.75 -23.89
CA GLN A 466 -7.99 84.00 -24.36
C GLN A 466 -6.96 83.78 -23.24
N ALA A 467 -6.73 84.77 -22.38
CA ALA A 467 -5.85 84.61 -21.22
C ALA A 467 -6.41 83.58 -20.21
N ILE A 468 -7.72 83.58 -19.98
CA ILE A 468 -8.41 82.60 -19.13
C ILE A 468 -8.30 81.19 -19.73
N ASP A 469 -8.51 81.05 -21.04
CA ASP A 469 -8.41 79.75 -21.72
C ASP A 469 -7.01 79.16 -21.64
N ASN A 470 -5.99 80.00 -21.78
CA ASN A 470 -4.57 79.61 -21.70
C ASN A 470 -4.09 79.35 -20.27
N ALA A 471 -4.80 79.83 -19.25
CA ALA A 471 -4.42 79.60 -17.87
C ALA A 471 -4.55 78.11 -17.52
N THR A 472 -3.50 77.57 -16.88
CA THR A 472 -3.46 76.15 -16.49
C THR A 472 -3.81 75.93 -15.02
N THR A 473 -3.73 76.96 -14.17
CA THR A 473 -4.04 76.86 -12.74
C THR A 473 -5.19 77.77 -12.34
N ASN A 474 -5.88 77.45 -11.25
CA ASN A 474 -6.94 78.30 -10.70
C ASN A 474 -6.44 79.71 -10.37
N ALA A 475 -5.20 79.83 -9.88
CA ALA A 475 -4.58 81.13 -9.59
C ALA A 475 -4.39 81.97 -10.86
N ALA A 476 -3.87 81.36 -11.94
CA ALA A 476 -3.70 82.05 -13.23
C ALA A 476 -5.04 82.42 -13.87
N VAL A 477 -6.08 81.59 -13.72
CA VAL A 477 -7.46 81.92 -14.15
C VAL A 477 -7.96 83.16 -13.40
N THR A 478 -7.78 83.20 -12.08
CA THR A 478 -8.19 84.34 -11.24
C THR A 478 -7.42 85.61 -11.60
N GLU A 479 -6.12 85.49 -11.90
CA GLU A 479 -5.29 86.61 -12.35
C GLU A 479 -5.74 87.12 -13.72
N ALA A 480 -5.97 86.23 -14.69
CA ALA A 480 -6.46 86.58 -16.02
C ALA A 480 -7.83 87.25 -15.96
N GLN A 481 -8.74 86.73 -15.15
CA GLN A 481 -10.05 87.36 -14.85
C GLN A 481 -9.86 88.78 -14.33
N THR A 482 -9.03 88.95 -13.29
CA THR A 482 -8.80 90.25 -12.64
C THR A 482 -8.22 91.26 -13.62
N ASN A 483 -7.21 90.85 -14.38
CA ASN A 483 -6.57 91.70 -15.38
C ASN A 483 -7.54 92.07 -16.51
N GLY A 484 -8.34 91.13 -16.99
CA GLY A 484 -9.36 91.35 -18.02
C GLY A 484 -10.44 92.34 -17.57
N VAL A 485 -11.02 92.12 -16.40
CA VAL A 485 -12.02 93.03 -15.81
C VAL A 485 -11.44 94.43 -15.61
N ASN A 486 -10.21 94.54 -15.11
CA ASN A 486 -9.54 95.82 -14.95
C ASN A 486 -9.29 96.53 -16.30
N ALA A 487 -8.90 95.80 -17.34
CA ALA A 487 -8.69 96.36 -18.67
C ALA A 487 -9.99 96.92 -19.27
N ILE A 488 -11.10 96.19 -19.17
CA ILE A 488 -12.43 96.64 -19.63
C ILE A 488 -12.88 97.88 -18.85
N ASN A 489 -12.81 97.81 -17.52
CA ASN A 489 -13.21 98.93 -16.66
C ASN A 489 -12.36 100.18 -16.91
N GLY A 490 -11.08 100.00 -17.25
CA GLY A 490 -10.12 101.06 -17.58
C GLY A 490 -10.34 101.76 -18.93
N ILE A 491 -11.23 101.29 -19.82
CA ILE A 491 -11.53 101.97 -21.08
C ILE A 491 -12.22 103.31 -20.78
N GLU A 492 -11.60 104.44 -21.09
CA GLU A 492 -12.18 105.75 -20.77
C GLU A 492 -13.41 106.06 -21.64
N VAL A 493 -14.49 106.56 -21.02
CA VAL A 493 -15.71 107.01 -21.71
C VAL A 493 -15.76 108.54 -21.60
N PRO A 494 -15.41 109.28 -22.67
CA PRO A 494 -15.35 110.73 -22.59
C PRO A 494 -16.72 111.36 -22.29
N ASN A 495 -16.72 112.38 -21.43
CA ASN A 495 -17.94 113.14 -21.09
C ASN A 495 -18.43 114.06 -22.22
N LYS A 496 -17.58 114.31 -23.22
CA LYS A 496 -17.85 115.17 -24.36
C LYS A 496 -17.49 114.42 -25.65
N SER A 497 -18.23 114.72 -26.70
CA SER A 497 -17.94 114.23 -28.05
C SER A 497 -17.02 115.21 -28.75
N ASP A 498 -15.87 114.75 -29.22
CA ASP A 498 -14.93 115.56 -29.96
C ASP A 498 -15.56 116.03 -31.28
N ALA A 499 -16.36 115.16 -31.92
CA ALA A 499 -17.11 115.51 -33.12
C ALA A 499 -18.16 116.61 -32.86
N LYS A 500 -18.92 116.53 -31.75
CA LYS A 500 -19.88 117.58 -31.37
C LYS A 500 -19.17 118.87 -30.95
N GLU A 501 -18.05 118.78 -30.23
CA GLU A 501 -17.30 119.94 -29.76
C GLU A 501 -16.57 120.66 -30.92
N GLN A 502 -16.08 119.90 -31.90
CA GLN A 502 -15.58 120.42 -33.17
C GLN A 502 -16.71 121.09 -33.97
N ALA A 503 -17.90 120.47 -34.08
CA ALA A 503 -19.04 121.09 -34.76
C ALA A 503 -19.51 122.39 -34.08
N ILE A 504 -19.48 122.45 -32.74
CA ILE A 504 -19.73 123.70 -31.98
C ILE A 504 -18.65 124.74 -32.29
N THR A 505 -17.38 124.33 -32.35
CA THR A 505 -16.26 125.22 -32.67
C THR A 505 -16.34 125.76 -34.11
N ASP A 506 -16.68 124.91 -35.07
CA ASP A 506 -16.88 125.25 -36.47
C ASP A 506 -18.08 126.19 -36.64
N LEU A 507 -19.19 125.92 -35.92
CA LEU A 507 -20.35 126.81 -35.85
C LEU A 507 -19.99 128.18 -35.27
N ASN A 508 -19.26 128.22 -34.14
CA ASN A 508 -18.81 129.45 -33.52
C ASN A 508 -17.87 130.25 -34.44
N THR A 509 -16.97 129.56 -35.15
CA THR A 509 -16.07 130.18 -36.14
C THR A 509 -16.86 130.74 -37.32
N ALA A 510 -17.86 130.01 -37.83
CA ALA A 510 -18.76 130.49 -38.88
C ALA A 510 -19.60 131.69 -38.43
N VAL A 511 -20.12 131.66 -37.21
CA VAL A 511 -20.86 132.77 -36.58
C VAL A 511 -19.97 134.01 -36.44
N ASP A 512 -18.73 133.86 -35.98
CA ASP A 512 -17.81 134.99 -35.82
C ASP A 512 -17.30 135.54 -37.15
N ASN A 513 -17.15 134.70 -38.18
CA ASN A 513 -16.90 135.15 -39.55
C ASN A 513 -18.10 135.92 -40.13
N ALA A 514 -19.33 135.48 -39.86
CA ALA A 514 -20.56 136.17 -40.28
C ALA A 514 -20.76 137.53 -39.58
N LYS A 515 -20.26 137.71 -38.35
CA LYS A 515 -20.27 139.02 -37.65
C LYS A 515 -19.25 140.03 -38.17
N LYS A 516 -18.22 139.59 -38.92
CA LYS A 516 -17.15 140.42 -39.48
C LYS A 516 -17.40 140.85 -40.94
N ALA A 517 -18.34 140.20 -41.62
CA ALA A 517 -18.89 140.62 -42.90
C ALA A 517 -20.03 141.61 -42.69
#